data_AF-A0A8X7MPW0-F1
#
_entry.id   AF-A0A8X7MPW0-F1
#
_cell.length_a   1.000
_cell.length_b   1.000
_cell.length_c   1.000
_cell.angle_alpha   90.00
_cell.angle_beta   90.00
_cell.angle_gamma   90.00
#
_symmetry.space_group_name_H-M   'P 1'
#
loop_
_entity.id
_entity.type
_entity.pdbx_description
1 polymer ?
#
loop_
_entity_poly.entity_id
_entity_poly.type
_entity_poly.pdbx_seq_one_letter_code
_entity_poly.pdbx_strand_id
1 'polypeptide(L)'
;MNAYPAEFVQQHHPLMLVGGLLHPQQQDPAAAAATPAPSSSTLTHPAEAFPQLCSQLITILSSKGRSTIWESNPHRSNMAAAGGGGAGGNGSGAGGGGSVAGGSSSQSGGATGRAPPTFRTILVPDNFRLPPRKIRLQLLPGASGRPGSSSGAAGSAMGASSTTAAIPAPPPGTALMRSALSPLHPQSPLYPDGLISPLWVRKHRDVIPSIFVLFQVLPQASNSSSETQDSSSAPGEKPSLEADTNESDVALIRYISNLRQILTARSIKLTVVLLTSRASLAQPTLEPRLSHLRRTSGLDSKGSLFVLTPVSEADLHDFIGSLQTALAEASTDYYREQGRRVRRKKGKYPPPSSAYGSPADTPVGTPPPVAPLSKEGWTLRSAYKLGTFAELSGDLSLSLEHYVNAYDVLSSVAHPHNGGLIGDTRVLPPRTKRWAEAKALADSLVIRIARGWLLLGLEAHTFTVPVPAGEGGDADAPPPPEKTKQIQVHLPSREAWERALGVFRAHLKRFGELSNGWGMGESTGEWWSWVGKQ
;
A
#
# COMPACT_ATOMS: atom_id res chain seq x y z
N MET A 1 -0.56 28.45 -8.51
CA MET A 1 -1.70 27.52 -8.32
C MET A 1 -1.25 26.34 -7.48
N ASN A 2 -1.95 25.99 -6.40
CA ASN A 2 -1.62 24.79 -5.64
C ASN A 2 -1.96 23.55 -6.47
N ALA A 3 -0.99 22.66 -6.68
CA ALA A 3 -1.21 21.37 -7.34
C ALA A 3 -2.28 20.56 -6.59
N TYR A 4 -2.98 19.66 -7.28
CA TYR A 4 -3.87 18.71 -6.62
C TYR A 4 -3.04 17.79 -5.69
N PRO A 5 -3.60 17.33 -4.55
CA PRO A 5 -2.92 16.38 -3.68
C PRO A 5 -2.47 15.16 -4.49
N ALA A 6 -1.18 14.79 -4.37
CA ALA A 6 -0.61 13.67 -5.09
C ALA A 6 -1.36 12.36 -4.82
N GLU A 7 -1.91 12.21 -3.61
CA GLU A 7 -2.78 11.09 -3.22
C GLU A 7 -4.00 10.94 -4.14
N PHE A 8 -4.56 12.03 -4.64
CA PHE A 8 -5.74 11.97 -5.50
C PHE A 8 -5.42 11.84 -6.98
N VAL A 9 -4.20 12.13 -7.42
CA VAL A 9 -3.87 12.14 -8.86
C VAL A 9 -2.95 10.99 -9.26
N GLN A 10 -2.05 10.55 -8.38
CA GLN A 10 -1.12 9.46 -8.68
C GLN A 10 -1.82 8.11 -8.77
N GLN A 11 -1.24 7.21 -9.56
CA GLN A 11 -1.62 5.81 -9.56
C GLN A 11 -1.22 5.14 -8.25
N HIS A 12 -2.07 4.23 -7.81
CA HIS A 12 -1.83 3.50 -6.58
C HIS A 12 -1.41 2.07 -6.86
N HIS A 13 -0.31 1.70 -6.23
CA HIS A 13 0.22 0.35 -6.23
C HIS A 13 0.16 -0.22 -4.82
N PRO A 14 0.01 -1.54 -4.68
CA PRO A 14 0.24 -2.24 -3.43
C PRO A 14 1.45 -1.73 -2.64
N LEU A 15 1.27 -1.52 -1.34
CA LEU A 15 2.37 -1.14 -0.45
C LEU A 15 3.07 -2.38 0.10
N MET A 16 4.37 -2.48 -0.17
CA MET A 16 5.31 -3.44 0.41
C MET A 16 6.30 -2.70 1.32
N LEU A 17 6.39 -3.12 2.58
CA LEU A 17 7.47 -2.67 3.47
C LEU A 17 8.61 -3.69 3.45
N VAL A 18 9.84 -3.21 3.48
CA VAL A 18 11.05 -4.04 3.50
C VAL A 18 11.89 -3.68 4.72
N GLY A 19 12.10 -4.63 5.63
CA GLY A 19 12.96 -4.48 6.82
C GLY A 19 14.19 -5.38 6.76
N GLY A 20 15.17 -5.13 7.65
CA GLY A 20 16.42 -5.91 7.73
C GLY A 20 17.55 -5.46 6.79
N LEU A 21 17.32 -4.43 5.96
CA LEU A 21 18.37 -3.88 5.08
C LEU A 21 18.97 -2.57 5.60
N LEU A 22 18.25 -1.85 6.46
CA LEU A 22 18.66 -0.57 7.02
C LEU A 22 18.97 -0.73 8.51
N HIS A 23 20.15 -0.28 8.92
CA HIS A 23 20.50 -0.22 10.33
C HIS A 23 19.48 0.64 11.12
N PRO A 24 19.25 0.34 12.41
CA PRO A 24 18.39 1.16 13.26
C PRO A 24 18.90 2.60 13.28
N GLN A 25 18.04 3.57 12.91
CA GLN A 25 18.35 4.98 13.17
C GLN A 25 18.43 5.19 14.69
N GLN A 26 19.55 5.73 15.16
CA GLN A 26 19.73 6.26 16.51
C GLN A 26 18.56 7.21 16.82
N GLN A 27 17.74 6.81 17.79
CA GLN A 27 16.50 7.51 18.15
C GLN A 27 16.84 8.81 18.89
N ASP A 28 16.11 9.91 18.62
CA ASP A 28 16.14 11.10 19.48
C ASP A 28 15.90 10.70 20.95
N PRO A 29 16.73 11.19 21.90
CA PRO A 29 16.77 10.68 23.28
C PRO A 29 15.47 10.84 24.08
N ALA A 30 14.49 11.61 23.59
CA ALA A 30 13.23 11.86 24.29
C ALA A 30 12.22 10.70 24.26
N ALA A 31 12.35 9.75 23.32
CA ALA A 31 11.38 8.64 23.15
C ALA A 31 11.81 7.31 23.81
N ALA A 32 13.02 7.24 24.36
CA ALA A 32 13.60 6.01 24.91
C ALA A 32 13.06 5.61 26.30
N ALA A 33 12.28 6.47 26.96
CA ALA A 33 11.90 6.30 28.37
C ALA A 33 10.72 5.35 28.64
N ALA A 34 10.20 4.60 27.66
CA ALA A 34 9.05 3.72 27.88
C ALA A 34 9.22 2.32 27.28
N THR A 35 9.69 1.39 28.11
CA THR A 35 9.52 -0.09 28.03
C THR A 35 10.59 -0.83 27.18
N PRO A 36 11.10 -2.00 27.63
CA PRO A 36 12.37 -2.55 27.14
C PRO A 36 12.27 -3.01 25.68
N ALA A 37 13.27 -2.64 24.90
CA ALA A 37 13.48 -3.19 23.56
C ALA A 37 13.72 -4.71 23.66
N PRO A 38 13.16 -5.53 22.75
CA PRO A 38 13.58 -6.92 22.66
C PRO A 38 15.06 -6.94 22.27
N SER A 39 15.88 -7.57 23.09
CA SER A 39 17.31 -7.82 22.91
C SER A 39 17.61 -8.32 21.48
N SER A 40 18.13 -7.44 20.62
CA SER A 40 18.54 -7.74 19.24
C SER A 40 20.02 -8.14 19.12
N SER A 41 20.67 -8.50 20.22
CA SER A 41 22.13 -8.59 20.31
C SER A 41 22.75 -9.94 19.90
N THR A 42 22.01 -10.87 19.29
CA THR A 42 22.55 -12.21 18.92
C THR A 42 22.45 -12.55 17.44
N LEU A 43 21.71 -11.80 16.62
CA LEU A 43 21.58 -12.06 15.19
C LEU A 43 22.48 -11.11 14.39
N THR A 44 23.32 -11.66 13.52
CA THR A 44 24.16 -10.88 12.60
C THR A 44 23.29 -10.08 11.63
N HIS A 45 23.54 -8.78 11.50
CA HIS A 45 22.75 -7.92 10.63
C HIS A 45 23.10 -8.16 9.15
N PRO A 46 22.12 -8.20 8.21
CA PRO A 46 22.37 -8.43 6.79
C PRO A 46 23.40 -7.51 6.14
N ALA A 47 23.40 -6.21 6.51
CA ALA A 47 24.36 -5.26 5.97
C ALA A 47 25.78 -5.45 6.50
N GLU A 48 25.96 -6.14 7.64
CA GLU A 48 27.28 -6.51 8.16
C GLU A 48 27.82 -7.76 7.44
N ALA A 49 26.97 -8.77 7.23
CA ALA A 49 27.36 -10.02 6.57
C ALA A 49 27.51 -9.89 5.04
N PHE A 50 26.66 -9.09 4.38
CA PHE A 50 26.62 -8.95 2.92
C PHE A 50 26.47 -7.47 2.48
N PRO A 51 27.46 -6.59 2.76
CA PRO A 51 27.33 -5.15 2.56
C PRO A 51 27.05 -4.76 1.10
N GLN A 52 27.76 -5.37 0.14
CA GLN A 52 27.59 -5.08 -1.29
C GLN A 52 26.20 -5.48 -1.79
N LEU A 53 25.74 -6.69 -1.46
CA LEU A 53 24.41 -7.18 -1.84
C LEU A 53 23.29 -6.31 -1.25
N CYS A 54 23.40 -5.93 0.02
CA CYS A 54 22.43 -5.03 0.66
C CYS A 54 22.41 -3.65 -0.02
N SER A 55 23.55 -3.08 -0.39
CA SER A 55 23.61 -1.79 -1.10
C SER A 55 22.93 -1.84 -2.48
N GLN A 56 23.10 -2.94 -3.22
CA GLN A 56 22.43 -3.17 -4.51
C GLN A 56 20.92 -3.37 -4.32
N LEU A 57 20.51 -4.19 -3.35
CA LEU A 57 19.09 -4.39 -3.00
C LEU A 57 18.42 -3.06 -2.64
N ILE A 58 19.05 -2.24 -1.81
CA ILE A 58 18.54 -0.91 -1.44
C ILE A 58 18.36 -0.05 -2.69
N THR A 59 19.36 -0.03 -3.58
CA THR A 59 19.33 0.77 -4.81
C THR A 59 18.18 0.33 -5.74
N ILE A 60 18.04 -0.98 -5.99
CA ILE A 60 17.00 -1.53 -6.88
C ILE A 60 15.60 -1.38 -6.28
N LEU A 61 15.43 -1.63 -4.98
CA LEU A 61 14.13 -1.49 -4.32
C LEU A 61 13.70 -0.03 -4.17
N SER A 62 14.65 0.90 -4.03
CA SER A 62 14.37 2.33 -3.95
C SER A 62 14.11 2.97 -5.32
N SER A 63 14.76 2.48 -6.38
CA SER A 63 14.56 3.02 -7.74
C SER A 63 13.16 2.73 -8.28
N LYS A 64 12.60 1.56 -7.97
CA LYS A 64 11.23 1.13 -8.34
C LYS A 64 10.11 1.75 -7.50
N GLY A 65 10.42 2.52 -6.46
CA GLY A 65 9.44 3.13 -5.54
C GLY A 65 8.91 4.51 -5.95
N ARG A 66 9.48 5.11 -7.01
CA ARG A 66 9.04 6.41 -7.54
C ARG A 66 7.82 6.18 -8.42
N SER A 67 6.63 6.21 -7.83
CA SER A 67 5.35 6.25 -8.57
C SER A 67 5.44 7.32 -9.66
N THR A 68 5.72 6.88 -10.89
CA THR A 68 5.62 7.76 -12.05
C THR A 68 4.14 7.95 -12.37
N ILE A 69 3.82 9.04 -13.09
CA ILE A 69 2.44 9.33 -13.49
C ILE A 69 1.90 8.24 -14.43
N TRP A 70 2.81 7.51 -15.09
CA TRP A 70 2.55 6.50 -16.11
C TRP A 70 3.36 5.24 -15.86
N GLU A 71 2.89 4.38 -14.96
CA GLU A 71 3.41 3.02 -14.84
C GLU A 71 2.35 2.05 -15.36
N SER A 72 2.58 1.54 -16.57
CA SER A 72 1.80 0.44 -17.12
C SER A 72 2.02 -0.79 -16.24
N ASN A 73 1.12 -1.04 -15.29
CA ASN A 73 1.06 -2.32 -14.59
C ASN A 73 0.22 -3.27 -15.47
N PRO A 74 0.82 -4.28 -16.14
CA PRO A 74 0.11 -5.16 -17.06
C PRO A 74 -0.68 -6.26 -16.33
N HIS A 75 -1.31 -5.93 -15.19
CA HIS A 75 -2.40 -6.73 -14.67
C HIS A 75 -3.62 -6.58 -15.60
N ARG A 76 -3.52 -7.20 -16.78
CA ARG A 76 -4.67 -7.55 -17.61
C ARG A 76 -5.54 -8.49 -16.80
N SER A 77 -6.63 -7.97 -16.26
CA SER A 77 -7.79 -8.78 -15.89
C SER A 77 -8.40 -9.31 -17.19
N ASN A 78 -8.44 -10.63 -17.33
CA ASN A 78 -9.11 -11.34 -18.41
C ASN A 78 -10.52 -10.80 -18.65
N MET A 79 -10.74 -10.08 -19.76
CA MET A 79 -12.09 -9.82 -20.29
C MET A 79 -12.19 -9.94 -21.82
N ALA A 80 -11.26 -10.66 -22.47
CA ALA A 80 -11.31 -10.89 -23.92
C ALA A 80 -11.35 -12.37 -24.34
N ALA A 81 -11.62 -13.32 -23.42
CA ALA A 81 -11.72 -14.74 -23.76
C ALA A 81 -12.91 -15.41 -23.06
N ALA A 82 -14.11 -14.88 -23.28
CA ALA A 82 -15.36 -15.59 -23.00
C ALA A 82 -16.17 -15.65 -24.30
N GLY A 83 -15.83 -16.64 -25.13
CA GLY A 83 -16.52 -16.95 -26.38
C GLY A 83 -15.95 -18.22 -26.98
N GLY A 84 -16.58 -19.37 -26.69
CA GLY A 84 -16.24 -20.66 -27.28
C GLY A 84 -16.20 -21.79 -26.25
N GLY A 85 -17.33 -22.47 -26.08
CA GLY A 85 -17.44 -23.67 -25.26
C GLY A 85 -16.81 -24.90 -25.90
N GLY A 86 -16.59 -25.94 -25.09
CA GLY A 86 -16.16 -27.26 -25.55
C GLY A 86 -15.62 -28.10 -24.41
N ALA A 87 -16.27 -29.24 -24.17
CA ALA A 87 -16.13 -30.13 -23.01
C ALA A 87 -14.90 -31.06 -23.03
N GLY A 88 -14.63 -31.69 -21.87
CA GLY A 88 -13.72 -32.83 -21.65
C GLY A 88 -12.57 -32.46 -20.70
N GLY A 89 -12.20 -33.18 -19.65
CA GLY A 89 -12.52 -34.49 -19.11
C GLY A 89 -11.61 -34.72 -17.87
N ASN A 90 -11.99 -35.66 -17.00
CA ASN A 90 -11.37 -36.03 -15.73
C ASN A 90 -9.83 -36.23 -15.71
N GLY A 91 -9.21 -36.03 -14.55
CA GLY A 91 -7.88 -36.57 -14.23
C GLY A 91 -7.34 -36.16 -12.86
N SER A 92 -7.54 -37.02 -11.85
CA SER A 92 -6.93 -36.97 -10.52
C SER A 92 -5.41 -37.16 -10.58
N GLY A 93 -4.65 -36.52 -9.68
CA GLY A 93 -3.22 -36.82 -9.49
C GLY A 93 -2.57 -36.00 -8.38
N ALA A 94 -2.29 -36.65 -7.26
CA ALA A 94 -1.52 -36.13 -6.14
C ALA A 94 -0.02 -36.03 -6.50
N GLY A 95 0.69 -35.07 -5.89
CA GLY A 95 2.14 -34.99 -5.98
C GLY A 95 2.70 -33.75 -5.29
N GLY A 96 3.21 -33.92 -4.08
CA GLY A 96 3.98 -32.90 -3.37
C GLY A 96 5.39 -32.79 -3.94
N GLY A 97 5.91 -31.57 -4.02
CA GLY A 97 7.28 -31.31 -4.43
C GLY A 97 7.72 -29.92 -3.95
N GLY A 98 8.69 -29.89 -3.03
CA GLY A 98 9.40 -28.69 -2.63
C GLY A 98 10.24 -28.19 -3.81
N SER A 99 10.12 -26.91 -4.14
CA SER A 99 10.89 -26.30 -5.21
C SER A 99 12.20 -25.77 -4.64
N VAL A 100 13.27 -26.51 -4.90
CA VAL A 100 14.66 -26.09 -4.74
C VAL A 100 15.08 -25.47 -6.07
N ALA A 101 15.41 -24.18 -6.09
CA ALA A 101 15.91 -23.51 -7.29
C ALA A 101 17.40 -23.82 -7.46
N GLY A 102 17.69 -25.01 -7.98
CA GLY A 102 19.00 -25.37 -8.54
C GLY A 102 18.99 -25.08 -10.04
N GLY A 103 19.98 -24.30 -10.50
CA GLY A 103 20.14 -23.95 -11.91
C GLY A 103 20.31 -25.20 -12.78
N SER A 104 19.33 -25.47 -13.63
CA SER A 104 19.49 -26.27 -14.83
C SER A 104 18.90 -25.49 -16.00
N SER A 105 19.74 -25.32 -17.02
CA SER A 105 19.41 -24.74 -18.31
C SER A 105 18.28 -25.54 -18.96
N SER A 106 17.06 -25.04 -18.91
CA SER A 106 15.93 -25.55 -19.68
C SER A 106 15.55 -24.53 -20.76
N GLN A 107 15.34 -25.09 -21.95
CA GLN A 107 15.07 -24.39 -23.20
C GLN A 107 13.92 -23.38 -23.06
N SER A 108 14.13 -22.23 -23.69
CA SER A 108 13.18 -21.14 -23.85
C SER A 108 11.86 -21.60 -24.47
N GLY A 109 10.90 -21.96 -23.63
CA GLY A 109 9.48 -21.96 -23.97
C GLY A 109 8.93 -20.56 -23.78
N GLY A 110 8.40 -19.94 -24.85
CA GLY A 110 7.95 -18.56 -24.88
C GLY A 110 6.91 -18.22 -23.81
N ALA A 111 7.38 -17.67 -22.69
CA ALA A 111 6.54 -16.95 -21.75
C ALA A 111 6.17 -15.61 -22.41
N THR A 112 4.88 -15.42 -22.70
CA THR A 112 4.33 -14.13 -23.12
C THR A 112 4.83 -13.05 -22.16
N GLY A 113 5.47 -12.00 -22.69
CA GLY A 113 6.21 -10.98 -21.95
C GLY A 113 5.36 -10.14 -20.99
N ARG A 114 4.92 -10.75 -19.88
CA ARG A 114 4.15 -10.10 -18.83
C ARG A 114 5.11 -9.46 -17.84
N ALA A 115 5.14 -8.13 -17.78
CA ALA A 115 5.95 -7.43 -16.79
C ALA A 115 5.50 -7.81 -15.36
N PRO A 116 6.44 -7.91 -14.39
CA PRO A 116 6.12 -8.28 -13.03
C PRO A 116 5.22 -7.23 -12.36
N PRO A 117 4.40 -7.65 -11.37
CA PRO A 117 3.49 -6.76 -10.68
C PRO A 117 4.26 -5.67 -9.91
N THR A 118 3.82 -4.42 -10.09
CA THR A 118 4.50 -3.27 -9.49
C THR A 118 4.04 -3.04 -8.05
N PHE A 119 4.99 -2.97 -7.12
CA PHE A 119 4.77 -2.61 -5.73
C PHE A 119 5.37 -1.25 -5.42
N ARG A 120 4.64 -0.44 -4.66
CA ARG A 120 5.23 0.70 -3.96
C ARG A 120 6.03 0.17 -2.79
N THR A 121 7.35 0.31 -2.87
CA THR A 121 8.28 -0.22 -1.87
C THR A 121 8.77 0.88 -0.95
N ILE A 122 8.69 0.66 0.37
CA ILE A 122 9.32 1.53 1.38
C ILE A 122 10.26 0.68 2.23
N LEU A 123 11.53 1.07 2.24
CA LEU A 123 12.51 0.50 3.15
C LEU A 123 12.28 1.07 4.56
N VAL A 124 12.23 0.20 5.56
CA VAL A 124 12.01 0.58 6.96
C VAL A 124 13.19 0.13 7.83
N PRO A 125 13.58 0.93 8.84
CA PRO A 125 14.60 0.50 9.80
C PRO A 125 14.08 -0.63 10.68
N ASP A 126 14.98 -1.37 11.31
CA ASP A 126 14.64 -2.55 12.12
C ASP A 126 13.75 -2.24 13.33
N ASN A 127 13.83 -1.02 13.87
CA ASN A 127 12.98 -0.55 14.96
C ASN A 127 11.61 -0.02 14.50
N PHE A 128 11.28 -0.13 13.21
CA PHE A 128 10.03 0.39 12.67
C PHE A 128 8.82 -0.30 13.29
N ARG A 129 7.89 0.51 13.82
CA ARG A 129 6.63 0.03 14.38
C ARG A 129 5.47 0.46 13.51
N LEU A 130 4.61 -0.50 13.17
CA LEU A 130 3.33 -0.20 12.52
C LEU A 130 2.47 0.67 13.45
N PRO A 131 1.72 1.65 12.92
CA PRO A 131 0.87 2.53 13.73
C PRO A 131 -0.08 1.75 14.64
N PRO A 132 -0.52 2.29 15.78
CA PRO A 132 -1.40 1.59 16.69
C PRO A 132 -2.65 1.07 15.97
N ARG A 133 -2.98 -0.19 16.23
CA ARG A 133 -4.23 -0.78 15.72
C ARG A 133 -5.40 -0.06 16.39
N LYS A 134 -6.50 0.14 15.67
CA LYS A 134 -7.76 0.55 16.29
C LYS A 134 -8.14 -0.49 17.34
N ILE A 135 -8.03 -0.15 18.62
CA ILE A 135 -8.45 -1.03 19.71
C ILE A 135 -9.97 -1.01 19.69
N ARG A 136 -10.58 -2.12 19.27
CA ARG A 136 -12.00 -2.34 19.51
C ARG A 136 -12.09 -2.88 20.92
N LEU A 137 -12.32 -2.01 21.91
CA LEU A 137 -12.68 -2.46 23.24
C LEU A 137 -13.95 -3.31 23.07
N GLN A 138 -13.85 -4.60 23.32
CA GLN A 138 -15.04 -5.45 23.44
C GLN A 138 -15.78 -4.92 24.66
N LEU A 139 -16.99 -4.39 24.47
CA LEU A 139 -17.87 -4.12 25.61
C LEU A 139 -18.11 -5.46 26.30
N LEU A 140 -17.72 -5.55 27.57
CA LEU A 140 -18.13 -6.63 28.44
C LEU A 140 -19.68 -6.63 28.49
N PRO A 141 -20.37 -7.75 28.27
CA PRO A 141 -21.83 -7.79 28.43
C PRO A 141 -22.13 -7.69 29.93
N GLY A 142 -22.61 -6.54 30.41
CA GLY A 142 -23.09 -6.42 31.79
C GLY A 142 -22.81 -5.09 32.47
N ALA A 143 -23.26 -3.98 31.87
CA ALA A 143 -23.33 -2.71 32.60
C ALA A 143 -24.62 -1.95 32.24
N SER A 144 -25.77 -2.63 32.38
CA SER A 144 -27.04 -1.96 32.66
C SER A 144 -27.12 -1.68 34.16
N GLY A 145 -26.41 -0.65 34.61
CA GLY A 145 -26.44 -0.15 35.99
C GLY A 145 -27.01 1.26 36.02
N ARG A 146 -28.24 1.38 36.48
CA ARG A 146 -29.03 2.60 36.75
C ARG A 146 -28.26 3.52 37.73
N PRO A 147 -28.16 4.85 37.55
CA PRO A 147 -27.52 5.70 38.55
C PRO A 147 -28.51 6.07 39.64
N GLY A 148 -28.21 5.64 40.87
CA GLY A 148 -28.78 6.15 42.11
C GLY A 148 -28.00 7.39 42.60
N SER A 149 -28.74 8.29 43.22
CA SER A 149 -28.35 9.59 43.77
C SER A 149 -27.53 9.53 45.08
N SER A 150 -26.54 10.41 45.21
CA SER A 150 -26.09 11.14 46.44
C SER A 150 -24.71 11.76 46.15
N SER A 151 -24.52 13.09 46.04
CA SER A 151 -24.45 14.15 47.06
C SER A 151 -23.25 14.07 48.02
N GLY A 152 -22.31 15.03 47.90
CA GLY A 152 -21.20 15.32 48.82
C GLY A 152 -19.99 15.91 48.08
N ALA A 153 -19.91 17.22 47.83
CA ALA A 153 -19.43 18.31 48.71
C ALA A 153 -17.90 18.57 48.63
N ALA A 154 -17.59 19.66 47.91
CA ALA A 154 -16.59 20.72 48.13
C ALA A 154 -15.13 20.44 48.58
N GLY A 155 -14.19 21.07 47.85
CA GLY A 155 -12.83 21.39 48.31
C GLY A 155 -12.06 22.23 47.27
N SER A 156 -11.91 23.53 47.52
CA SER A 156 -11.30 24.58 46.68
C SER A 156 -9.79 24.50 46.51
N ALA A 157 -9.26 24.99 45.38
CA ALA A 157 -8.00 25.76 45.31
C ALA A 157 -7.89 26.57 43.99
N MET A 158 -7.43 27.81 44.12
CA MET A 158 -7.38 28.89 43.13
C MET A 158 -6.19 28.81 42.16
N GLY A 159 -6.39 29.36 40.95
CA GLY A 159 -5.47 30.35 40.35
C GLY A 159 -4.43 29.88 39.32
N ALA A 160 -4.67 30.12 38.03
CA ALA A 160 -3.91 31.08 37.19
C ALA A 160 -4.21 30.87 35.69
N SER A 161 -4.57 31.96 35.03
CA SER A 161 -4.89 32.08 33.61
C SER A 161 -3.68 31.89 32.70
N SER A 162 -3.82 31.07 31.66
CA SER A 162 -3.16 31.31 30.37
C SER A 162 -4.06 30.83 29.23
N THR A 163 -4.26 31.74 28.29
CA THR A 163 -5.14 31.66 27.13
C THR A 163 -4.59 30.71 26.06
N THR A 164 -5.31 29.63 25.81
CA THR A 164 -5.37 28.97 24.49
C THR A 164 -6.62 28.09 24.49
N ALA A 165 -7.59 28.40 23.64
CA ALA A 165 -8.86 27.70 23.58
C ALA A 165 -8.67 26.25 23.11
N ALA A 166 -8.46 25.34 24.06
CA ALA A 166 -8.46 23.91 23.83
C ALA A 166 -9.91 23.42 23.76
N ILE A 167 -10.27 22.81 22.62
CA ILE A 167 -11.55 22.09 22.44
C ILE A 167 -11.62 21.00 23.53
N PRO A 168 -12.73 20.89 24.29
CA PRO A 168 -12.83 19.88 25.35
C PRO A 168 -12.72 18.48 24.75
N ALA A 169 -11.75 17.70 25.25
CA ALA A 169 -11.53 16.34 24.81
C ALA A 169 -12.78 15.49 25.12
N PRO A 170 -13.35 14.75 24.15
CA PRO A 170 -14.43 13.82 24.42
C PRO A 170 -13.97 12.73 25.40
N PRO A 171 -14.88 12.10 26.16
CA PRO A 171 -14.52 11.07 27.12
C PRO A 171 -13.65 9.98 26.45
N PRO A 172 -12.55 9.54 27.09
CA PRO A 172 -11.49 8.75 26.47
C PRO A 172 -11.97 7.43 25.85
N GLY A 173 -13.18 6.95 26.17
CA GLY A 173 -13.75 5.71 25.64
C GLY A 173 -14.35 5.79 24.22
N THR A 174 -14.97 6.90 23.80
CA THR A 174 -15.73 6.95 22.53
C THR A 174 -14.88 7.40 21.34
N ALA A 175 -13.93 8.31 21.56
CA ALA A 175 -12.97 8.77 20.55
C ALA A 175 -12.05 7.65 20.06
N LEU A 176 -11.59 6.78 20.97
CA LEU A 176 -10.72 5.64 20.64
C LEU A 176 -11.40 4.55 19.79
N MET A 177 -12.74 4.53 19.72
CA MET A 177 -13.48 3.53 18.93
C MET A 177 -13.60 3.88 17.44
N ARG A 178 -13.36 5.14 17.03
CA ARG A 178 -13.57 5.60 15.66
C ARG A 178 -12.24 5.95 14.98
N SER A 179 -12.25 6.01 13.64
CA SER A 179 -11.06 6.46 12.91
C SER A 179 -10.84 7.95 13.19
N ALA A 180 -9.61 8.38 13.47
CA ALA A 180 -9.26 9.80 13.53
C ALA A 180 -9.53 10.55 12.20
N LEU A 181 -9.65 9.83 11.07
CA LEU A 181 -10.02 10.36 9.75
C LEU A 181 -11.52 10.18 9.41
N SER A 182 -12.35 9.85 10.39
CA SER A 182 -13.80 9.68 10.22
C SER A 182 -14.50 11.03 10.37
N PRO A 183 -15.56 11.34 9.61
CA PRO A 183 -16.35 12.55 9.85
C PRO A 183 -17.14 12.46 11.18
N LEU A 184 -17.19 11.27 11.78
CA LEU A 184 -17.80 11.02 13.10
C LEU A 184 -16.83 11.23 14.29
N HIS A 185 -15.59 11.61 14.03
CA HIS A 185 -14.59 11.80 15.10
C HIS A 185 -14.38 13.30 15.29
N PRO A 186 -14.66 13.90 16.45
CA PRO A 186 -14.63 15.36 16.66
C PRO A 186 -13.31 16.03 16.26
N GLN A 187 -12.16 15.38 16.51
CA GLN A 187 -10.85 15.91 16.14
C GLN A 187 -10.44 15.62 14.68
N SER A 188 -11.32 15.03 13.88
CA SER A 188 -11.03 14.74 12.48
C SER A 188 -11.12 16.01 11.63
N PRO A 189 -10.24 16.21 10.63
CA PRO A 189 -10.39 17.31 9.68
C PRO A 189 -11.68 17.19 8.83
N LEU A 190 -12.28 16.00 8.80
CA LEU A 190 -13.55 15.73 8.11
C LEU A 190 -14.78 15.90 9.01
N TYR A 191 -14.62 16.26 10.29
CA TYR A 191 -15.77 16.45 11.16
C TYR A 191 -16.54 17.73 10.81
N PRO A 192 -17.88 17.72 10.80
CA PRO A 192 -18.77 16.54 10.90
C PRO A 192 -19.22 15.98 9.53
N ASP A 193 -18.91 16.66 8.44
CA ASP A 193 -19.57 16.54 7.13
C ASP A 193 -18.59 16.42 5.94
N GLY A 194 -17.30 16.19 6.19
CA GLY A 194 -16.31 16.08 5.12
C GLY A 194 -16.45 14.82 4.26
N LEU A 195 -16.16 14.92 2.97
CA LEU A 195 -16.23 13.82 1.99
C LEU A 195 -15.03 12.86 2.11
N ILE A 196 -13.90 13.13 1.47
CA ILE A 196 -12.70 12.29 1.52
C ILE A 196 -11.48 13.19 1.75
N SER A 197 -10.61 12.79 2.67
CA SER A 197 -9.33 13.46 2.90
C SER A 197 -8.21 12.71 2.16
N PRO A 198 -7.24 13.42 1.55
CA PRO A 198 -6.01 12.82 1.03
C PRO A 198 -5.29 11.94 2.07
N LEU A 199 -5.37 12.30 3.35
CA LEU A 199 -4.79 11.53 4.46
C LEU A 199 -5.34 10.10 4.55
N TRP A 200 -6.59 9.88 4.14
CA TRP A 200 -7.18 8.53 4.12
C TRP A 200 -6.52 7.65 3.06
N VAL A 201 -6.21 8.21 1.89
CA VAL A 201 -5.50 7.53 0.82
C VAL A 201 -4.05 7.27 1.21
N ARG A 202 -3.38 8.31 1.75
CA ARG A 202 -1.99 8.23 2.26
C ARG A 202 -1.81 7.08 3.25
N LYS A 203 -2.80 6.84 4.12
CA LYS A 203 -2.80 5.71 5.05
C LYS A 203 -2.63 4.35 4.36
N HIS A 204 -3.27 4.13 3.23
CA HIS A 204 -3.23 2.86 2.49
C HIS A 204 -2.13 2.81 1.42
N ARG A 205 -1.60 3.97 1.02
CA ARG A 205 -0.48 4.11 0.08
C ARG A 205 0.90 4.06 0.76
N ASP A 206 1.01 4.62 1.96
CA ASP A 206 2.32 4.94 2.58
C ASP A 206 2.52 4.33 3.97
N VAL A 207 1.45 3.91 4.66
CA VAL A 207 1.51 3.60 6.09
C VAL A 207 1.15 2.16 6.41
N ILE A 208 0.10 1.61 5.79
CA ILE A 208 -0.37 0.25 6.07
C ILE A 208 -0.10 -0.64 4.86
N PRO A 209 0.88 -1.54 4.93
CA PRO A 209 1.18 -2.45 3.82
C PRO A 209 0.17 -3.59 3.71
N SER A 210 0.13 -4.20 2.52
CA SER A 210 -0.41 -5.55 2.33
C SER A 210 0.64 -6.62 2.66
N ILE A 211 1.92 -6.34 2.42
CA ILE A 211 3.04 -7.26 2.59
C ILE A 211 4.20 -6.62 3.36
N PHE A 212 4.83 -7.42 4.22
CA PHE A 212 6.10 -7.11 4.87
C PHE A 212 7.14 -8.13 4.43
N VAL A 213 8.23 -7.68 3.82
CA VAL A 213 9.38 -8.50 3.46
C VAL A 213 10.50 -8.25 4.47
N LEU A 214 10.97 -9.31 5.11
CA LEU A 214 12.05 -9.28 6.08
C LEU A 214 13.29 -9.93 5.47
N PHE A 215 14.39 -9.18 5.36
CA PHE A 215 15.70 -9.74 5.05
C PHE A 215 16.41 -10.13 6.35
N GLN A 216 16.97 -11.34 6.40
CA GLN A 216 17.78 -11.81 7.52
C GLN A 216 18.93 -12.68 7.04
N VAL A 217 20.01 -12.77 7.80
CA VAL A 217 21.11 -13.70 7.51
C VAL A 217 20.74 -15.08 8.04
N LEU A 218 20.98 -16.13 7.24
CA LEU A 218 20.94 -17.48 7.75
C LEU A 218 22.16 -17.70 8.66
N PRO A 219 21.99 -18.01 9.96
CA PRO A 219 23.13 -18.19 10.85
C PRO A 219 24.07 -19.28 10.34
N GLN A 220 25.36 -18.98 10.27
CA GLN A 220 26.39 -19.96 9.89
C GLN A 220 27.22 -20.31 11.12
N ALA A 221 27.77 -21.52 11.18
CA ALA A 221 28.76 -21.88 12.19
C ALA A 221 29.93 -20.91 12.04
N SER A 222 30.18 -20.11 13.08
CA SER A 222 31.29 -19.18 13.08
C SER A 222 32.59 -19.98 13.04
N ASN A 223 33.28 -19.94 11.90
CA ASN A 223 34.72 -20.14 11.88
C ASN A 223 35.35 -18.81 12.29
N SER A 224 35.26 -18.43 13.57
CA SER A 224 36.04 -17.29 14.05
C SER A 224 37.52 -17.67 13.99
N SER A 225 38.19 -17.22 12.94
CA SER A 225 39.63 -17.05 12.89
C SER A 225 40.01 -15.97 13.91
N SER A 226 40.31 -16.39 15.13
CA SER A 226 41.43 -15.82 15.85
C SER A 226 42.56 -16.84 15.75
N GLU A 227 43.48 -16.58 14.82
CA GLU A 227 44.81 -17.19 14.82
C GLU A 227 45.49 -16.85 16.15
N THR A 228 45.34 -17.73 17.13
CA THR A 228 46.41 -18.01 18.07
C THR A 228 46.73 -19.48 17.88
N GLN A 229 47.78 -19.73 17.10
CA GLN A 229 48.58 -20.93 17.27
C GLN A 229 48.85 -21.10 18.76
N ASP A 230 48.35 -22.18 19.35
CA ASP A 230 49.25 -23.10 20.01
C ASP A 230 48.62 -24.50 20.13
N SER A 231 49.50 -25.45 19.86
CA SER A 231 49.30 -26.88 19.70
C SER A 231 48.84 -27.60 20.98
N SER A 232 47.88 -28.53 20.86
CA SER A 232 48.03 -29.98 21.18
C SER A 232 46.70 -30.70 21.52
N SER A 233 46.43 -31.78 20.77
CA SER A 233 45.71 -33.03 21.14
C SER A 233 44.36 -33.02 21.90
N ALA A 234 43.26 -33.38 21.19
CA ALA A 234 42.29 -34.45 21.59
C ALA A 234 41.20 -34.66 20.50
N PRO A 235 40.82 -35.91 20.15
CA PRO A 235 39.67 -36.18 19.28
C PRO A 235 38.39 -36.32 20.12
N GLY A 236 37.66 -35.22 20.36
CA GLY A 236 36.46 -35.32 21.21
C GLY A 236 35.54 -34.10 21.38
N GLU A 237 35.80 -32.92 20.81
CA GLU A 237 34.98 -31.73 21.06
C GLU A 237 34.47 -31.10 19.75
N LYS A 238 33.32 -31.61 19.25
CA LYS A 238 32.46 -30.92 18.26
C LYS A 238 31.17 -30.24 18.79
N PRO A 239 30.76 -30.32 20.08
CA PRO A 239 29.42 -29.87 20.48
C PRO A 239 29.24 -28.35 20.58
N SER A 240 30.32 -27.55 20.66
CA SER A 240 30.22 -26.09 20.87
C SER A 240 29.69 -25.34 19.63
N LEU A 241 30.25 -25.61 18.45
CA LEU A 241 29.85 -24.94 17.21
C LEU A 241 28.40 -25.27 16.78
N GLU A 242 27.97 -26.51 17.00
CA GLU A 242 26.58 -26.91 16.73
C GLU A 242 25.60 -26.28 17.73
N ALA A 243 25.99 -26.12 18.99
CA ALA A 243 25.17 -25.45 20.00
C ALA A 243 24.93 -23.96 19.66
N ASP A 244 25.96 -23.24 19.23
CA ASP A 244 25.87 -21.82 18.87
C ASP A 244 24.98 -21.59 17.63
N THR A 245 25.06 -22.48 16.64
CA THR A 245 24.16 -22.43 15.47
C THR A 245 22.71 -22.74 15.83
N ASN A 246 22.49 -23.66 16.77
CA ASN A 246 21.14 -23.96 17.25
C ASN A 246 20.56 -22.79 18.08
N GLU A 247 21.37 -22.13 18.90
CA GLU A 247 20.93 -20.96 19.67
C GLU A 247 20.53 -19.79 18.76
N SER A 248 21.35 -19.51 17.75
CA SER A 248 21.06 -18.46 16.75
C SER A 248 19.83 -18.80 15.89
N ASP A 249 19.61 -20.07 15.54
CA ASP A 249 18.38 -20.53 14.87
C ASP A 249 17.14 -20.33 15.76
N VAL A 250 17.24 -20.67 17.05
CA VAL A 250 16.16 -20.46 18.02
C VAL A 250 15.83 -18.96 18.15
N ALA A 251 16.86 -18.10 18.19
CA ALA A 251 16.68 -16.66 18.22
C ALA A 251 15.97 -16.15 16.95
N LEU A 252 16.37 -16.63 15.77
CA LEU A 252 15.74 -16.28 14.49
C LEU A 252 14.28 -16.75 14.42
N ILE A 253 13.98 -17.98 14.85
CA ILE A 253 12.61 -18.53 14.93
C ILE A 253 11.73 -17.66 15.84
N ARG A 254 12.25 -17.25 17.01
CA ARG A 254 11.53 -16.41 17.97
C ARG A 254 11.22 -15.04 17.37
N TYR A 255 12.21 -14.43 16.69
CA TYR A 255 12.05 -13.14 16.04
C TYR A 255 10.99 -13.19 14.93
N ILE A 256 11.12 -14.14 13.99
CA ILE A 256 10.16 -14.31 12.89
C ILE A 256 8.75 -14.59 13.43
N SER A 257 8.63 -15.43 14.47
CA SER A 257 7.33 -15.76 15.06
C SER A 257 6.64 -14.58 15.72
N ASN A 258 7.38 -13.75 16.45
CA ASN A 258 6.84 -12.54 17.06
C ASN A 258 6.34 -11.56 15.99
N LEU A 259 7.18 -11.29 14.97
CA LEU A 259 6.83 -10.39 13.88
C LEU A 259 5.60 -10.91 13.12
N ARG A 260 5.56 -12.22 12.82
CA ARG A 260 4.41 -12.89 12.19
C ARG A 260 3.13 -12.63 12.99
N GLN A 261 3.14 -12.85 14.31
CA GLN A 261 1.97 -12.66 15.17
C GLN A 261 1.43 -11.22 15.10
N ILE A 262 2.32 -10.22 15.13
CA ILE A 262 1.96 -8.80 15.04
C ILE A 262 1.32 -8.48 13.67
N LEU A 263 1.87 -9.03 12.59
CA LEU A 263 1.43 -8.78 11.22
C LEU A 263 0.13 -9.52 10.88
N THR A 264 0.00 -10.80 11.25
CA THR A 264 -1.20 -11.61 11.04
C THR A 264 -2.42 -11.00 11.76
N ALA A 265 -2.24 -10.43 12.95
CA ALA A 265 -3.30 -9.71 13.66
C ALA A 265 -3.89 -8.55 12.83
N ARG A 266 -3.12 -8.00 11.87
CA ARG A 266 -3.49 -6.91 10.97
C ARG A 266 -3.79 -7.39 9.55
N SER A 267 -3.88 -8.70 9.32
CA SER A 267 -4.01 -9.34 8.01
C SER A 267 -2.88 -9.00 7.03
N ILE A 268 -1.67 -8.68 7.52
CA ILE A 268 -0.50 -8.37 6.68
C ILE A 268 0.29 -9.66 6.47
N LYS A 269 0.68 -9.98 5.22
CA LYS A 269 1.51 -11.16 4.92
C LYS A 269 2.98 -10.87 5.26
N LEU A 270 3.61 -11.78 6.01
CA LEU A 270 5.05 -11.79 6.22
C LEU A 270 5.72 -12.72 5.20
N THR A 271 6.76 -12.23 4.54
CA THR A 271 7.67 -13.02 3.71
C THR A 271 9.09 -12.77 4.17
N VAL A 272 9.87 -13.83 4.33
CA VAL A 272 11.25 -13.78 4.82
C VAL A 272 12.20 -14.13 3.67
N VAL A 273 13.26 -13.36 3.50
CA VAL A 273 14.35 -13.63 2.57
C VAL A 273 15.61 -13.87 3.39
N LEU A 274 16.11 -15.09 3.37
CA LEU A 274 17.34 -15.47 4.07
C LEU A 274 18.55 -15.31 3.15
N LEU A 275 19.49 -14.48 3.56
CA LEU A 275 20.77 -14.30 2.89
C LEU A 275 21.73 -15.40 3.37
N THR A 276 22.35 -16.10 2.43
CA THR A 276 23.36 -17.11 2.74
C THR A 276 24.52 -17.11 1.73
N SER A 277 25.62 -17.77 2.08
CA SER A 277 26.78 -17.94 1.20
C SER A 277 26.57 -19.12 0.23
N ARG A 278 27.26 -19.09 -0.92
CA ARG A 278 27.19 -20.17 -1.92
C ARG A 278 27.64 -21.53 -1.35
N ALA A 279 28.59 -21.52 -0.41
CA ALA A 279 29.06 -22.73 0.27
C ALA A 279 27.96 -23.38 1.13
N SER A 280 27.10 -22.57 1.77
CA SER A 280 25.98 -23.07 2.56
C SER A 280 24.92 -23.79 1.71
N LEU A 281 24.71 -23.37 0.45
CA LEU A 281 23.75 -24.02 -0.44
C LEU A 281 24.17 -25.45 -0.83
N ALA A 282 25.46 -25.77 -0.78
CA ALA A 282 25.97 -27.10 -1.12
C ALA A 282 25.79 -28.13 0.01
N GLN A 283 25.37 -27.70 1.21
CA GLN A 283 25.23 -28.59 2.36
C GLN A 283 23.91 -29.40 2.28
N PRO A 284 23.95 -30.74 2.35
CA PRO A 284 22.75 -31.57 2.28
C PRO A 284 21.81 -31.41 3.49
N THR A 285 22.29 -30.82 4.59
CA THR A 285 21.53 -30.54 5.81
C THR A 285 20.72 -29.24 5.75
N LEU A 286 20.93 -28.40 4.72
CA LEU A 286 20.28 -27.10 4.60
C LEU A 286 18.76 -27.22 4.42
N GLU A 287 18.30 -28.08 3.53
CA GLU A 287 16.86 -28.29 3.27
C GLU A 287 16.08 -28.76 4.52
N PRO A 288 16.57 -29.76 5.29
CA PRO A 288 16.00 -30.11 6.60
C PRO A 288 15.97 -28.93 7.58
N ARG A 289 17.03 -28.12 7.63
CA ARG A 289 17.14 -26.95 8.52
C ARG A 289 16.15 -25.85 8.15
N LEU A 290 16.06 -25.48 6.87
CA LEU A 290 15.06 -24.53 6.36
C LEU A 290 13.63 -25.03 6.60
N SER A 291 13.40 -26.34 6.44
CA SER A 291 12.11 -26.97 6.76
C SER A 291 11.79 -26.88 8.25
N HIS A 292 12.77 -27.07 9.14
CA HIS A 292 12.60 -26.86 10.58
C HIS A 292 12.29 -25.39 10.90
N LEU A 293 13.12 -24.46 10.43
CA LEU A 293 12.92 -23.01 10.60
C LEU A 293 11.50 -22.61 10.18
N ARG A 294 11.06 -23.05 9.00
CA ARG A 294 9.73 -22.74 8.45
C ARG A 294 8.58 -23.26 9.32
N ARG A 295 8.64 -24.53 9.75
CA ARG A 295 7.59 -25.16 10.56
C ARG A 295 7.52 -24.52 11.95
N THR A 296 8.66 -24.35 12.61
CA THR A 296 8.72 -23.82 13.97
C THR A 296 8.40 -22.32 14.01
N SER A 297 8.84 -21.57 13.00
CA SER A 297 8.48 -20.15 12.83
C SER A 297 7.11 -19.92 12.22
N GLY A 298 6.28 -20.96 12.06
CA GLY A 298 4.90 -20.89 11.57
C GLY A 298 4.72 -20.14 10.24
N LEU A 299 5.74 -20.16 9.37
CA LEU A 299 5.68 -19.56 8.04
C LEU A 299 4.88 -20.46 7.09
N ASP A 300 4.06 -19.83 6.23
CA ASP A 300 3.12 -20.55 5.36
C ASP A 300 3.81 -21.47 4.33
N SER A 301 3.06 -22.46 3.86
CA SER A 301 3.23 -23.38 2.73
C SER A 301 3.82 -22.86 1.42
N LYS A 302 3.51 -21.62 1.05
CA LYS A 302 3.79 -21.10 -0.29
C LYS A 302 4.29 -19.66 -0.26
N GLY A 303 5.50 -19.41 -0.81
CA GLY A 303 6.03 -18.07 -1.05
C GLY A 303 6.22 -17.20 0.20
N SER A 304 6.51 -17.81 1.36
CA SER A 304 6.74 -17.12 2.64
C SER A 304 8.22 -17.09 3.03
N LEU A 305 9.05 -17.95 2.43
CA LEU A 305 10.48 -18.05 2.68
C LEU A 305 11.21 -18.15 1.34
N PHE A 306 12.19 -17.28 1.14
CA PHE A 306 13.11 -17.28 0.00
C PHE A 306 14.54 -17.35 0.53
N VAL A 307 15.43 -17.96 -0.25
CA VAL A 307 16.86 -17.98 0.05
C VAL A 307 17.57 -17.23 -1.08
N LEU A 308 18.42 -16.27 -0.72
CA LEU A 308 19.18 -15.46 -1.66
C LEU A 308 20.68 -15.64 -1.37
N THR A 309 21.45 -15.85 -2.43
CA THR A 309 22.91 -15.82 -2.37
C THR A 309 23.42 -14.58 -3.09
N PRO A 310 24.68 -14.16 -2.86
CA PRO A 310 25.30 -13.12 -3.67
C PRO A 310 25.28 -13.53 -5.14
N VAL A 311 24.56 -12.76 -5.96
CA VAL A 311 24.37 -12.95 -7.40
C VAL A 311 24.77 -11.69 -8.16
N SER A 312 24.82 -11.77 -9.49
CA SER A 312 25.03 -10.59 -10.32
C SER A 312 23.86 -9.59 -10.20
N GLU A 313 24.07 -8.34 -10.57
CA GLU A 313 23.01 -7.31 -10.53
C GLU A 313 21.81 -7.68 -11.44
N ALA A 314 22.07 -8.29 -12.59
CA ALA A 314 21.02 -8.76 -13.51
C ALA A 314 20.13 -9.82 -12.86
N ASP A 315 20.74 -10.83 -12.25
CA ASP A 315 20.01 -11.90 -11.54
C ASP A 315 19.23 -11.35 -10.33
N LEU A 316 19.72 -10.27 -9.72
CA LEU A 316 19.04 -9.61 -8.61
C LEU A 316 17.74 -8.91 -9.07
N HIS A 317 17.74 -8.31 -10.26
CA HIS A 317 16.54 -7.77 -10.88
C HIS A 317 15.50 -8.86 -11.15
N ASP A 318 15.94 -10.02 -11.64
CA ASP A 318 15.08 -11.19 -11.91
C ASP A 318 14.52 -11.78 -10.62
N PHE A 319 15.36 -11.91 -9.58
CA PHE A 319 14.92 -12.32 -8.25
C PHE A 319 13.83 -11.40 -7.70
N ILE A 320 14.02 -10.07 -7.77
CA ILE A 320 13.01 -9.11 -7.30
C ILE A 320 11.72 -9.23 -8.12
N GLY A 321 11.81 -9.44 -9.44
CA GLY A 321 10.64 -9.68 -10.29
C GLY A 321 9.88 -10.95 -9.90
N SER A 322 10.61 -12.04 -9.61
CA SER A 322 10.05 -13.30 -9.12
C SER A 322 9.41 -13.14 -7.74
N LEU A 323 10.08 -12.45 -6.81
CA LEU A 323 9.57 -12.13 -5.48
C LEU A 323 8.26 -11.35 -5.57
N GLN A 324 8.22 -10.27 -6.35
CA GLN A 324 7.00 -9.47 -6.55
C GLN A 324 5.87 -10.32 -7.15
N THR A 325 6.17 -11.18 -8.13
CA THR A 325 5.20 -12.09 -8.74
C THR A 325 4.60 -13.05 -7.71
N ALA A 326 5.43 -13.65 -6.85
CA ALA A 326 4.97 -14.55 -5.79
C ALA A 326 4.13 -13.84 -4.70
N LEU A 327 4.30 -12.52 -4.55
CA LEU A 327 3.60 -11.71 -3.57
C LEU A 327 2.27 -11.12 -4.09
N ALA A 328 2.06 -11.10 -5.41
CA ALA A 328 0.95 -10.41 -6.08
C ALA A 328 -0.42 -10.87 -5.60
N GLU A 329 -0.64 -12.17 -5.49
CA GLU A 329 -1.91 -12.77 -5.10
C GLU A 329 -2.29 -12.39 -3.67
N ALA A 330 -1.36 -12.56 -2.73
CA ALA A 330 -1.57 -12.21 -1.33
C ALA A 330 -1.88 -10.71 -1.15
N SER A 331 -1.22 -9.86 -1.94
CA SER A 331 -1.52 -8.43 -1.96
C SER A 331 -2.93 -8.13 -2.47
N THR A 332 -3.31 -8.76 -3.57
CA THR A 332 -4.62 -8.62 -4.20
C THR A 332 -5.73 -8.99 -3.21
N ASP A 333 -5.58 -10.12 -2.53
CA ASP A 333 -6.53 -10.61 -1.54
C ASP A 333 -6.66 -9.67 -0.33
N TYR A 334 -5.56 -9.11 0.14
CA TYR A 334 -5.57 -8.11 1.21
C TYR A 334 -6.50 -6.94 0.88
N TYR A 335 -6.33 -6.34 -0.30
CA TYR A 335 -7.11 -5.17 -0.71
C TYR A 335 -8.55 -5.53 -1.06
N ARG A 336 -8.81 -6.71 -1.64
CA ARG A 336 -10.17 -7.25 -1.83
C ARG A 336 -10.90 -7.38 -0.50
N GLU A 337 -10.24 -7.88 0.54
CA GLU A 337 -10.83 -7.98 1.88
C GLU A 337 -11.09 -6.60 2.50
N GLN A 338 -10.22 -5.61 2.29
CA GLN A 338 -10.53 -4.23 2.68
C GLN A 338 -11.78 -3.70 1.96
N GLY A 339 -11.93 -3.99 0.66
CA GLY A 339 -13.13 -3.69 -0.12
C GLY A 339 -14.39 -4.34 0.47
N ARG A 340 -14.34 -5.64 0.83
CA ARG A 340 -15.45 -6.33 1.51
C ARG A 340 -15.83 -5.67 2.84
N ARG A 341 -14.86 -5.17 3.60
CA ARG A 341 -15.12 -4.42 4.85
C ARG A 341 -15.83 -3.09 4.60
N VAL A 342 -15.53 -2.41 3.48
CA VAL A 342 -16.25 -1.20 3.07
C VAL A 342 -17.69 -1.53 2.69
N ARG A 343 -17.92 -2.57 1.87
CA ARG A 343 -19.27 -3.01 1.47
C ARG A 343 -20.15 -3.37 2.67
N ARG A 344 -19.62 -4.15 3.63
CA ARG A 344 -20.32 -4.47 4.90
C ARG A 344 -20.67 -3.25 5.75
N LYS A 345 -19.89 -2.17 5.64
CA LYS A 345 -20.14 -0.92 6.36
C LYS A 345 -21.11 -0.01 5.62
N LYS A 346 -21.15 -0.06 4.29
CA LYS A 346 -22.03 0.77 3.45
C LYS A 346 -23.49 0.70 3.91
N GLY A 347 -24.01 -0.50 4.21
CA GLY A 347 -25.38 -0.69 4.70
C GLY A 347 -25.66 -0.20 6.13
N LYS A 348 -24.62 0.21 6.87
CA LYS A 348 -24.74 0.75 8.24
C LYS A 348 -24.67 2.28 8.28
N TYR A 349 -24.55 2.92 7.12
CA TYR A 349 -24.46 4.37 6.98
C TYR A 349 -25.67 4.90 6.18
N PRO A 350 -26.21 6.09 6.51
CA PRO A 350 -25.78 6.98 7.60
C PRO A 350 -26.02 6.34 8.99
N PRO A 351 -25.17 6.65 9.99
CA PRO A 351 -25.34 6.10 11.33
C PRO A 351 -26.53 6.79 12.02
N PRO A 352 -27.14 6.16 13.04
CA PRO A 352 -28.25 6.77 13.78
C PRO A 352 -27.80 8.08 14.46
N SER A 353 -28.75 8.96 14.75
CA SER A 353 -28.48 10.30 15.32
C SER A 353 -27.63 10.24 16.61
N SER A 354 -27.79 9.19 17.43
CA SER A 354 -26.99 8.93 18.63
C SER A 354 -25.48 8.77 18.38
N ALA A 355 -25.06 8.49 17.14
CA ALA A 355 -23.65 8.32 16.78
C ALA A 355 -22.89 9.63 16.60
N TYR A 356 -23.59 10.77 16.49
CA TYR A 356 -23.00 12.09 16.25
C TYR A 356 -22.69 12.86 17.53
N GLY A 357 -22.92 12.27 18.72
CA GLY A 357 -22.85 12.95 20.01
C GLY A 357 -24.17 13.66 20.33
N SER A 358 -24.51 13.80 21.61
CA SER A 358 -25.72 14.52 22.00
C SER A 358 -25.49 16.03 21.84
N PRO A 359 -26.46 16.80 21.30
CA PRO A 359 -26.40 18.27 21.30
C PRO A 359 -26.21 18.85 22.72
N ALA A 360 -26.56 18.09 23.76
CA ALA A 360 -26.43 18.51 25.16
C ALA A 360 -24.98 18.67 25.66
N ASP A 361 -23.98 18.16 24.92
CA ASP A 361 -22.55 18.36 25.25
C ASP A 361 -21.96 19.61 24.56
N THR A 362 -22.78 20.40 23.85
CA THR A 362 -22.33 21.69 23.32
C THR A 362 -22.40 22.76 24.40
N PRO A 363 -21.28 23.39 24.78
CA PRO A 363 -21.31 24.51 25.72
C PRO A 363 -22.19 25.64 25.16
N VAL A 364 -22.95 26.28 26.04
CA VAL A 364 -23.80 27.43 25.71
C VAL A 364 -22.95 28.50 25.03
N GLY A 365 -23.23 28.81 23.76
CA GLY A 365 -22.51 29.82 22.96
C GLY A 365 -21.88 29.31 21.65
N THR A 366 -21.82 28.00 21.39
CA THR A 366 -21.37 27.48 20.08
C THR A 366 -22.45 27.61 18.99
N PRO A 367 -22.08 27.92 17.72
CA PRO A 367 -23.01 27.99 16.59
C PRO A 367 -23.79 26.67 16.42
N PRO A 368 -24.96 26.69 15.74
CA PRO A 368 -25.84 25.53 15.63
C PRO A 368 -25.11 24.27 15.15
N PRO A 369 -25.57 23.06 15.56
CA PRO A 369 -24.90 21.82 15.22
C PRO A 369 -24.74 21.71 13.71
N VAL A 370 -23.49 21.74 13.24
CA VAL A 370 -23.15 21.60 11.82
C VAL A 370 -23.74 20.28 11.33
N ALA A 371 -24.52 20.36 10.25
CA ALA A 371 -25.30 19.23 9.77
C ALA A 371 -24.41 18.00 9.53
N PRO A 372 -24.82 16.80 9.97
CA PRO A 372 -24.06 15.59 9.74
C PRO A 372 -23.98 15.27 8.23
N LEU A 373 -22.94 14.51 7.85
CA LEU A 373 -22.76 14.10 6.45
C LEU A 373 -24.02 13.43 5.87
N SER A 374 -24.47 13.90 4.71
CA SER A 374 -25.65 13.41 4.01
C SER A 374 -25.51 11.95 3.53
N LYS A 375 -26.65 11.32 3.18
CA LYS A 375 -26.68 9.96 2.61
C LYS A 375 -25.88 9.85 1.31
N GLU A 376 -25.96 10.86 0.43
CA GLU A 376 -25.14 10.91 -0.79
C GLU A 376 -23.67 11.03 -0.44
N GLY A 377 -23.32 11.86 0.54
CA GLY A 377 -21.95 11.98 1.04
C GLY A 377 -21.38 10.64 1.51
N TRP A 378 -22.14 9.85 2.28
CA TRP A 378 -21.75 8.49 2.67
C TRP A 378 -21.62 7.52 1.50
N THR A 379 -22.48 7.67 0.49
CA THR A 379 -22.47 6.86 -0.75
C THR A 379 -21.22 7.14 -1.57
N LEU A 380 -20.93 8.41 -1.85
CA LEU A 380 -19.71 8.88 -2.52
C LEU A 380 -18.47 8.37 -1.79
N ARG A 381 -18.42 8.54 -0.47
CA ARG A 381 -17.30 8.05 0.35
C ARG A 381 -17.10 6.56 0.22
N SER A 382 -18.17 5.79 0.12
CA SER A 382 -18.09 4.34 -0.03
C SER A 382 -17.61 3.97 -1.43
N ALA A 383 -18.14 4.61 -2.48
CA ALA A 383 -17.72 4.42 -3.87
C ALA A 383 -16.24 4.74 -4.06
N TYR A 384 -15.78 5.91 -3.60
CA TYR A 384 -14.37 6.30 -3.68
C TYR A 384 -13.44 5.28 -3.03
N LYS A 385 -13.76 4.85 -1.80
CA LYS A 385 -12.95 3.86 -1.08
C LYS A 385 -12.91 2.51 -1.78
N LEU A 386 -14.02 2.09 -2.39
CA LEU A 386 -14.06 0.85 -3.17
C LEU A 386 -13.21 0.97 -4.43
N GLY A 387 -13.25 2.11 -5.12
CA GLY A 387 -12.37 2.41 -6.26
C GLY A 387 -10.89 2.34 -5.86
N THR A 388 -10.51 2.99 -4.77
CA THR A 388 -9.13 2.95 -4.26
C THR A 388 -8.65 1.55 -3.93
N PHE A 389 -9.49 0.71 -3.31
CA PHE A 389 -9.10 -0.67 -3.02
C PHE A 389 -9.08 -1.57 -4.24
N ALA A 390 -9.96 -1.33 -5.22
CA ALA A 390 -9.90 -2.03 -6.51
C ALA A 390 -8.63 -1.67 -7.28
N GLU A 391 -8.25 -0.39 -7.32
CA GLU A 391 -6.99 0.08 -7.92
C GLU A 391 -5.77 -0.55 -7.26
N LEU A 392 -5.71 -0.51 -5.92
CA LEU A 392 -4.62 -1.15 -5.15
C LEU A 392 -4.58 -2.66 -5.34
N SER A 393 -5.71 -3.30 -5.68
CA SER A 393 -5.74 -4.74 -6.01
C SER A 393 -5.36 -5.05 -7.47
N GLY A 394 -5.15 -4.03 -8.30
CA GLY A 394 -4.86 -4.18 -9.72
C GLY A 394 -6.09 -4.38 -10.62
N ASP A 395 -7.31 -4.33 -10.07
CA ASP A 395 -8.56 -4.42 -10.84
C ASP A 395 -8.98 -3.02 -11.32
N LEU A 396 -8.38 -2.60 -12.44
CA LEU A 396 -8.58 -1.27 -13.01
C LEU A 396 -10.02 -1.07 -13.53
N SER A 397 -10.65 -2.12 -14.07
CA SER A 397 -12.03 -2.05 -14.58
C SER A 397 -13.02 -1.77 -13.44
N LEU A 398 -12.94 -2.53 -12.35
CA LEU A 398 -13.80 -2.32 -11.19
C LEU A 398 -13.49 -1.00 -10.49
N SER A 399 -12.22 -0.61 -10.46
CA SER A 399 -11.79 0.69 -9.94
C SER A 399 -12.44 1.85 -10.69
N LEU A 400 -12.40 1.78 -12.03
CA LEU A 400 -13.00 2.78 -12.91
C LEU A 400 -14.51 2.89 -12.68
N GLU A 401 -15.24 1.78 -12.62
CA GLU A 401 -16.69 1.77 -12.32
C GLU A 401 -16.99 2.49 -11.01
N HIS A 402 -16.21 2.21 -9.96
CA HIS A 402 -16.39 2.84 -8.66
C HIS A 402 -16.02 4.33 -8.64
N TYR A 403 -15.00 4.75 -9.38
CA TYR A 403 -14.65 6.17 -9.51
C TYR A 403 -15.67 6.96 -10.33
N VAL A 404 -16.19 6.38 -11.42
CA VAL A 404 -17.30 6.97 -12.20
C VAL A 404 -18.53 7.14 -11.30
N ASN A 405 -18.93 6.11 -10.55
CA ASN A 405 -20.04 6.20 -9.60
C ASN A 405 -19.81 7.30 -8.54
N ALA A 406 -18.59 7.40 -7.99
CA ALA A 406 -18.27 8.45 -7.03
C ALA A 406 -18.37 9.86 -7.64
N TYR A 407 -17.91 10.02 -8.89
CA TYR A 407 -18.00 11.28 -9.62
C TYR A 407 -19.44 11.64 -9.97
N ASP A 408 -20.26 10.66 -10.37
CA ASP A 408 -21.67 10.85 -10.66
C ASP A 408 -22.44 11.30 -9.42
N VAL A 409 -22.21 10.71 -8.24
CA VAL A 409 -22.85 11.18 -6.99
C VAL A 409 -22.40 12.61 -6.64
N LEU A 410 -21.16 12.98 -6.94
CA LEU A 410 -20.62 14.30 -6.64
C LEU A 410 -21.18 15.40 -7.56
N SER A 411 -21.21 15.13 -8.87
CA SER A 411 -21.48 16.12 -9.93
C SER A 411 -22.86 15.97 -10.60
N SER A 412 -23.53 14.84 -10.36
CA SER A 412 -24.84 14.43 -10.90
C SER A 412 -24.93 14.47 -12.42
N VAL A 413 -23.91 13.93 -13.10
CA VAL A 413 -23.94 13.74 -14.57
C VAL A 413 -25.12 12.84 -14.98
N ALA A 414 -25.44 11.83 -14.18
CA ALA A 414 -26.54 10.89 -14.46
C ALA A 414 -27.96 11.44 -14.17
N HIS A 415 -28.09 12.49 -13.34
CA HIS A 415 -29.38 13.07 -12.96
C HIS A 415 -29.33 14.61 -12.99
N PRO A 416 -29.61 15.24 -14.15
CA PRO A 416 -29.42 16.68 -14.37
C PRO A 416 -30.26 17.58 -13.44
N HIS A 417 -31.42 17.11 -12.99
CA HIS A 417 -32.38 17.89 -12.21
C HIS A 417 -32.03 18.07 -10.73
N ASN A 418 -31.05 17.31 -10.20
CA ASN A 418 -30.71 17.34 -8.76
C ASN A 418 -29.40 18.07 -8.45
N GLY A 419 -28.70 18.64 -9.43
CA GLY A 419 -27.46 19.42 -9.23
C GLY A 419 -26.24 18.63 -8.69
N GLY A 420 -26.44 17.48 -8.06
CA GLY A 420 -25.41 16.74 -7.32
C GLY A 420 -25.01 17.44 -6.03
N LEU A 421 -24.21 16.77 -5.20
CA LEU A 421 -23.71 17.34 -3.93
C LEU A 421 -23.06 18.71 -4.14
N ILE A 422 -22.27 18.87 -5.21
CA ILE A 422 -21.53 20.11 -5.47
C ILE A 422 -22.37 21.19 -6.17
N GLY A 423 -23.41 20.81 -6.93
CA GLY A 423 -24.27 21.78 -7.59
C GLY A 423 -25.35 22.35 -6.67
N ASP A 424 -25.74 21.64 -5.61
CA ASP A 424 -26.63 22.18 -4.59
C ASP A 424 -25.87 23.12 -3.64
N THR A 425 -25.97 24.42 -3.91
CA THR A 425 -25.33 25.49 -3.13
C THR A 425 -25.86 25.60 -1.70
N ARG A 426 -26.98 24.95 -1.36
CA ARG A 426 -27.46 24.84 0.03
C ARG A 426 -26.69 23.78 0.81
N VAL A 427 -26.23 22.72 0.14
CA VAL A 427 -25.47 21.62 0.75
C VAL A 427 -23.98 21.95 0.79
N LEU A 428 -23.43 22.45 -0.33
CA LEU A 428 -22.04 22.89 -0.42
C LEU A 428 -21.97 24.33 -0.92
N PRO A 429 -22.09 25.33 -0.02
CA PRO A 429 -22.01 26.73 -0.40
C PRO A 429 -20.64 27.06 -1.03
N PRO A 430 -20.61 27.76 -2.18
CA PRO A 430 -19.36 28.17 -2.82
C PRO A 430 -18.44 28.96 -1.88
N ARG A 431 -17.13 28.92 -2.13
CA ARG A 431 -16.08 29.60 -1.34
C ARG A 431 -15.96 29.14 0.12
N THR A 432 -16.63 28.04 0.50
CA THR A 432 -16.38 27.35 1.76
C THR A 432 -15.27 26.33 1.64
N LYS A 433 -14.67 25.94 2.78
CA LYS A 433 -13.67 24.87 2.83
C LYS A 433 -14.20 23.55 2.27
N ARG A 434 -15.44 23.16 2.64
CA ARG A 434 -16.05 21.90 2.18
C ARG A 434 -16.34 21.90 0.69
N TRP A 435 -16.79 23.03 0.16
CA TRP A 435 -16.95 23.20 -1.28
C TRP A 435 -15.61 23.11 -2.02
N ALA A 436 -14.55 23.73 -1.52
CA ALA A 436 -13.22 23.64 -2.11
C ALA A 436 -12.66 22.20 -2.08
N GLU A 437 -12.86 21.47 -0.99
CA GLU A 437 -12.51 20.05 -0.87
C GLU A 437 -13.29 19.18 -1.88
N ALA A 438 -14.59 19.44 -2.04
CA ALA A 438 -15.45 18.72 -2.99
C ALA A 438 -15.05 19.01 -4.45
N LYS A 439 -14.78 20.27 -4.80
CA LYS A 439 -14.29 20.68 -6.11
C LYS A 439 -12.97 19.98 -6.44
N ALA A 440 -11.99 20.05 -5.53
CA ALA A 440 -10.70 19.40 -5.71
C ALA A 440 -10.83 17.87 -5.87
N LEU A 441 -11.78 17.24 -5.16
CA LEU A 441 -12.06 15.81 -5.30
C LEU A 441 -12.68 15.49 -6.66
N ALA A 442 -13.59 16.32 -7.17
CA ALA A 442 -14.19 16.15 -8.50
C ALA A 442 -13.14 16.25 -9.61
N ASP A 443 -12.33 17.30 -9.58
CA ASP A 443 -11.23 17.51 -10.53
C ASP A 443 -10.25 16.31 -10.49
N SER A 444 -9.93 15.81 -9.30
CA SER A 444 -9.01 14.66 -9.19
C SER A 444 -9.65 13.34 -9.63
N LEU A 445 -10.96 13.17 -9.45
CA LEU A 445 -11.70 12.00 -9.92
C LEU A 445 -11.74 11.95 -11.44
N VAL A 446 -11.93 13.08 -12.13
CA VAL A 446 -11.92 13.08 -13.60
C VAL A 446 -10.55 12.67 -14.14
N ILE A 447 -9.47 13.15 -13.53
CA ILE A 447 -8.10 12.76 -13.92
C ILE A 447 -7.88 11.25 -13.70
N ARG A 448 -8.40 10.71 -12.59
CA ARG A 448 -8.36 9.27 -12.31
C ARG A 448 -9.15 8.44 -13.31
N ILE A 449 -10.35 8.88 -13.68
CA ILE A 449 -11.21 8.18 -14.65
C ILE A 449 -10.55 8.20 -16.03
N ALA A 450 -10.05 9.36 -16.47
CA ALA A 450 -9.33 9.50 -17.73
C ALA A 450 -8.09 8.59 -17.78
N ARG A 451 -7.28 8.60 -16.72
CA ARG A 451 -6.14 7.67 -16.58
C ARG A 451 -6.58 6.21 -16.60
N GLY A 452 -7.68 5.86 -15.93
CA GLY A 452 -8.24 4.51 -15.94
C GLY A 452 -8.57 4.02 -17.34
N TRP A 453 -9.22 4.86 -18.17
CA TRP A 453 -9.49 4.55 -19.57
C TRP A 453 -8.21 4.32 -20.38
N LEU A 454 -7.21 5.20 -20.21
CA LEU A 454 -5.93 5.11 -20.91
C LEU A 454 -5.16 3.83 -20.53
N LEU A 455 -5.16 3.47 -19.24
CA LEU A 455 -4.51 2.24 -18.75
C LEU A 455 -5.23 0.96 -19.22
N LEU A 456 -6.57 0.96 -19.24
CA LEU A 456 -7.36 -0.19 -19.72
C LEU A 456 -7.19 -0.43 -21.22
N GLY A 457 -6.99 0.63 -22.00
CA GLY A 457 -6.80 0.55 -23.44
C GLY A 457 -5.36 0.43 -23.90
N LEU A 458 -4.40 0.08 -23.04
CA LEU A 458 -3.00 -0.08 -23.45
C LEU A 458 -2.82 -1.29 -24.39
N GLU A 459 -2.28 -1.01 -25.56
CA GLU A 459 -1.96 -1.96 -26.62
C GLU A 459 -0.45 -1.98 -26.87
N ALA A 460 0.10 -3.18 -27.04
CA ALA A 460 1.52 -3.36 -27.37
C ALA A 460 1.75 -3.08 -28.86
N HIS A 461 2.64 -2.14 -29.14
CA HIS A 461 3.05 -1.76 -30.48
C HIS A 461 4.54 -2.05 -30.63
N THR A 462 4.91 -2.80 -31.66
CA THR A 462 6.32 -3.11 -31.95
C THR A 462 6.82 -2.20 -33.06
N PHE A 463 7.86 -1.43 -32.77
CA PHE A 463 8.53 -0.55 -33.70
C PHE A 463 9.91 -1.12 -34.04
N THR A 464 10.24 -1.19 -35.31
CA THR A 464 11.58 -1.59 -35.77
C THR A 464 12.41 -0.33 -35.98
N VAL A 465 13.49 -0.18 -35.21
CA VAL A 465 14.39 0.99 -35.30
C VAL A 465 15.74 0.54 -35.86
N PRO A 466 16.29 1.23 -36.88
CA PRO A 466 17.63 0.96 -37.36
C PRO A 466 18.68 1.32 -36.28
N VAL A 467 19.62 0.42 -36.01
CA VAL A 467 20.75 0.69 -35.12
C VAL A 467 21.85 1.35 -35.96
N PRO A 468 22.32 2.56 -35.61
CA PRO A 468 23.39 3.21 -36.36
C PRO A 468 24.62 2.30 -36.36
N ALA A 469 25.14 2.02 -37.56
CA ALA A 469 26.42 1.32 -37.71
C ALA A 469 27.51 2.21 -37.09
N GLY A 470 28.29 1.67 -36.16
CA GLY A 470 29.45 2.38 -35.64
C GLY A 470 30.39 2.74 -36.79
N GLU A 471 30.78 4.02 -36.88
CA GLU A 471 31.76 4.50 -37.86
C GLU A 471 33.09 3.77 -37.62
N GLY A 472 33.37 2.74 -38.42
CA GLY A 472 34.58 1.94 -38.27
C GLY A 472 34.51 0.62 -39.05
N GLY A 473 34.59 0.70 -40.38
CA GLY A 473 34.71 -0.48 -41.24
C GLY A 473 35.19 -0.10 -42.63
N ASP A 474 36.23 -0.81 -43.10
CA ASP A 474 36.96 -0.60 -44.36
C ASP A 474 36.08 -0.36 -45.60
N ALA A 475 36.53 0.55 -46.46
CA ALA A 475 35.82 1.05 -47.64
C ALA A 475 35.61 0.00 -48.78
N ASP A 476 36.10 -1.23 -48.63
CA ASP A 476 36.11 -2.26 -49.68
C ASP A 476 35.31 -3.53 -49.31
N ALA A 477 34.57 -3.52 -48.21
CA ALA A 477 33.70 -4.63 -47.79
C ALA A 477 32.23 -4.40 -48.19
N PRO A 478 31.49 -5.46 -48.59
CA PRO A 478 30.04 -5.35 -48.83
C PRO A 478 29.32 -4.84 -47.57
N PRO A 479 28.28 -3.98 -47.72
CA PRO A 479 27.62 -3.38 -46.58
C PRO A 479 27.07 -4.47 -45.64
N PRO A 480 27.37 -4.41 -44.32
CA PRO A 480 26.83 -5.37 -43.38
C PRO A 480 25.30 -5.25 -43.33
N PRO A 481 24.57 -6.35 -43.03
CA PRO A 481 23.12 -6.29 -42.90
C PRO A 481 22.73 -5.26 -41.85
N GLU A 482 21.79 -4.36 -42.18
CA GLU A 482 21.27 -3.35 -41.26
C GLU A 482 20.79 -4.02 -39.96
N LYS A 483 21.50 -3.76 -38.87
CA LYS A 483 21.09 -4.24 -37.54
C LYS A 483 19.86 -3.44 -37.15
N THR A 484 18.69 -4.09 -37.15
CA THR A 484 17.46 -3.49 -36.65
C THR A 484 17.19 -3.95 -35.22
N LYS A 485 16.71 -3.05 -34.37
CA LYS A 485 16.26 -3.34 -33.01
C LYS A 485 14.75 -3.17 -32.95
N GLN A 486 14.04 -4.22 -32.55
CA GLN A 486 12.62 -4.12 -32.24
C GLN A 486 12.44 -3.53 -30.84
N ILE A 487 11.61 -2.50 -30.74
CA ILE A 487 11.25 -1.83 -29.49
C ILE A 487 9.74 -1.99 -29.33
N GLN A 488 9.32 -2.60 -28.22
CA GLN A 488 7.92 -2.73 -27.87
C GLN A 488 7.51 -1.56 -26.96
N VAL A 489 6.53 -0.78 -27.40
CA VAL A 489 5.96 0.36 -26.67
C VAL A 489 4.49 0.09 -26.40
N HIS A 490 4.03 0.37 -25.19
CA HIS A 490 2.62 0.27 -24.85
C HIS A 490 1.96 1.63 -25.02
N LEU A 491 1.04 1.75 -25.98
CA LEU A 491 0.32 2.98 -26.28
C LEU A 491 -1.18 2.75 -26.07
N PRO A 492 -1.93 3.75 -25.55
CA PRO A 492 -3.38 3.62 -25.45
C PRO A 492 -4.01 3.59 -26.84
N SER A 493 -5.02 2.75 -27.00
CA SER A 493 -5.82 2.66 -28.22
C SER A 493 -6.55 3.98 -28.48
N ARG A 494 -6.92 4.22 -29.75
CA ARG A 494 -7.68 5.41 -30.14
C ARG A 494 -8.97 5.54 -29.34
N GLU A 495 -9.70 4.44 -29.13
CA GLU A 495 -10.94 4.48 -28.34
C GLU A 495 -10.69 4.86 -26.89
N ALA A 496 -9.58 4.42 -26.29
CA ALA A 496 -9.22 4.76 -24.92
C ALA A 496 -8.91 6.24 -24.78
N TRP A 497 -8.20 6.82 -25.77
CA TRP A 497 -8.00 8.26 -25.87
C TRP A 497 -9.31 9.03 -26.00
N GLU A 498 -10.19 8.59 -26.89
CA GLU A 498 -11.49 9.24 -27.11
C GLU A 498 -12.37 9.20 -25.84
N ARG A 499 -12.39 8.07 -25.12
CA ARG A 499 -13.10 7.95 -23.83
C ARG A 499 -12.50 8.84 -22.75
N ALA A 500 -11.16 8.87 -22.62
CA ALA A 500 -10.47 9.70 -21.63
C ALA A 500 -10.71 11.20 -21.89
N LEU A 501 -10.55 11.65 -23.13
CA LEU A 501 -10.83 13.02 -23.55
C LEU A 501 -12.31 13.37 -23.41
N GLY A 502 -13.22 12.45 -23.75
CA GLY A 502 -14.65 12.64 -23.60
C GLY A 502 -15.07 12.91 -22.16
N VAL A 503 -14.54 12.13 -21.21
CA VAL A 503 -14.75 12.33 -19.78
C VAL A 503 -14.24 13.70 -19.31
N PHE A 504 -13.04 14.09 -19.76
CA PHE A 504 -12.46 15.38 -19.39
C PHE A 504 -13.25 16.57 -19.98
N ARG A 505 -13.65 16.50 -21.25
CA ARG A 505 -14.51 17.51 -21.90
C ARG A 505 -15.86 17.63 -21.20
N ALA A 506 -16.47 16.50 -20.83
CA ALA A 506 -17.73 16.50 -20.09
C ALA A 506 -17.59 17.17 -18.72
N HIS A 507 -16.47 16.93 -18.01
CA HIS A 507 -16.16 17.62 -16.76
C HIS A 507 -16.02 19.13 -16.95
N LEU A 508 -15.24 19.57 -17.94
CA LEU A 508 -15.07 21.00 -18.24
C LEU A 508 -16.40 21.68 -18.55
N LYS A 509 -17.23 21.08 -19.39
CA LYS A 509 -18.56 21.60 -19.72
C LYS A 509 -19.43 21.70 -18.46
N ARG A 510 -19.52 20.62 -17.68
CA ARG A 510 -20.36 20.57 -16.48
C ARG A 510 -19.90 21.57 -15.43
N PHE A 511 -18.60 21.67 -15.17
CA PHE A 511 -18.07 22.61 -14.20
C PHE A 511 -18.11 24.05 -14.73
N GLY A 512 -18.15 24.28 -16.04
CA GLY A 512 -18.49 25.56 -16.64
C GLY A 512 -19.91 26.02 -16.29
N GLU A 513 -20.90 25.15 -16.51
CA GLU A 513 -22.30 25.41 -16.15
C GLU A 513 -22.44 25.71 -14.65
N LEU A 514 -21.82 24.88 -13.80
CA LEU A 514 -21.86 25.07 -12.35
C LEU A 514 -21.14 26.34 -11.89
N SER A 515 -19.99 26.68 -12.50
CA SER A 515 -19.21 27.86 -12.12
C SER A 515 -19.95 29.16 -12.42
N ASN A 516 -20.73 29.21 -13.51
CA ASN A 516 -21.65 30.32 -13.74
C ASN A 516 -22.67 30.45 -12.61
N GLY A 517 -23.27 29.35 -12.16
CA GLY A 517 -24.20 29.32 -11.02
C GLY A 517 -23.57 29.69 -9.68
N TRP A 518 -22.25 29.51 -9.53
CA TRP A 518 -21.49 29.89 -8.34
C TRP A 518 -20.98 31.33 -8.34
N GLY A 519 -21.23 32.09 -9.42
CA GLY A 519 -20.66 33.42 -9.61
C GLY A 519 -19.13 33.39 -9.82
N MET A 520 -18.63 32.37 -10.51
CA MET A 520 -17.24 32.19 -10.96
C MET A 520 -17.21 31.94 -12.47
N GLY A 521 -17.89 32.78 -13.24
CA GLY A 521 -17.92 32.66 -14.70
C GLY A 521 -16.66 33.19 -15.37
N GLU A 522 -16.67 33.21 -16.71
CA GLU A 522 -15.54 33.62 -17.56
C GLU A 522 -15.01 35.04 -17.31
N SER A 523 -15.81 35.91 -16.68
CA SER A 523 -15.40 37.25 -16.28
C SER A 523 -14.50 37.28 -15.03
N THR A 524 -14.27 36.14 -14.37
CA THR A 524 -13.55 36.06 -13.09
C THR A 524 -12.16 35.47 -13.23
N GLY A 525 -11.19 35.97 -12.46
CA GLY A 525 -9.86 35.35 -12.38
C GLY A 525 -9.87 33.93 -11.79
N GLU A 526 -10.86 33.63 -10.93
CA GLU A 526 -11.06 32.30 -10.33
C GLU A 526 -11.37 31.25 -11.39
N TRP A 527 -12.19 31.60 -12.39
CA TRP A 527 -12.49 30.75 -13.54
C TRP A 527 -11.22 30.43 -14.35
N TRP A 528 -10.50 31.44 -14.81
CA TRP A 528 -9.30 31.25 -15.63
C TRP A 528 -8.18 30.54 -14.88
N SER A 529 -8.06 30.78 -13.57
CA SER A 529 -7.14 30.00 -12.74
C SER A 529 -7.56 28.53 -12.63
N TRP A 530 -8.85 28.21 -12.61
CA TRP A 530 -9.29 26.81 -12.60
C TRP A 530 -9.12 26.16 -13.97
N VAL A 531 -9.54 26.83 -15.05
CA VAL A 531 -9.39 26.34 -16.43
C VAL A 531 -7.92 26.11 -16.76
N GLY A 532 -7.02 27.04 -16.45
CA GLY A 532 -5.59 26.85 -16.70
C GLY A 532 -4.94 25.75 -15.85
N LYS A 533 -5.63 25.27 -14.80
CA LYS A 533 -5.18 24.13 -13.99
C LYS A 533 -5.64 22.79 -14.56
N GLN A 534 -6.80 22.77 -15.22
CA GLN A 534 -7.32 21.60 -15.94
C GLN A 534 -6.46 21.39 -17.18
#